data_AF-A0AAD9TPG7-F1
#
_entry.id   AF-A0AAD9TPG7-F1
#
_cell.length_a   1.000
_cell.length_b   1.000
_cell.length_c   1.000
_cell.angle_alpha   90.00
_cell.angle_beta   90.00
_cell.angle_gamma   90.00
#
_symmetry.space_group_name_H-M   'P 1'
#
loop_
_entity.id
_entity.type
_entity.pdbx_description
1 polymer ?
#
loop_
_entity_poly.entity_id
_entity_poly.type
_entity_poly.pdbx_seq_one_letter_code
_entity_poly.pdbx_strand_id
1 'polypeptide(L)'
;MSEISVWLDLQTAKRENNTETILREFVSRFTGSLRDWYRALREYRQLQLVRCGSVSQAMGIVFREFLGDASQFYKQTRQKFFEMR
;
A
#
# COMPACT_ATOMS: atom_id res chain seq x y z
N MET A 1 -4.97 1.54 16.00
CA MET A 1 -5.44 1.22 14.64
C MET A 1 -5.57 2.53 13.87
N SER A 2 -5.18 2.58 12.60
CA SER A 2 -5.33 3.80 11.79
C SER A 2 -6.75 3.89 11.22
N GLU A 3 -7.27 5.10 11.03
CA GLU A 3 -8.58 5.35 10.40
C GLU A 3 -8.67 4.69 9.01
N ILE A 4 -7.56 4.73 8.25
CA ILE A 4 -7.45 4.11 6.92
C ILE A 4 -7.61 2.59 6.99
N SER A 5 -7.01 1.91 7.98
CA SER A 5 -7.17 0.45 8.12
C SER A 5 -8.63 0.06 8.38
N VAL A 6 -9.32 0.76 9.27
CA VAL A 6 -10.72 0.48 9.60
C VAL A 6 -11.63 0.72 8.39
N TRP A 7 -11.37 1.80 7.63
CA TRP A 7 -12.12 2.07 6.41
C TRP A 7 -11.89 1.00 5.33
N LEU A 8 -10.65 0.53 5.14
CA LEU A 8 -10.34 -0.55 4.17
C LEU A 8 -11.06 -1.85 4.54
N ASP A 9 -11.10 -2.21 5.81
CA ASP A 9 -11.83 -3.39 6.29
C ASP A 9 -13.34 -3.27 6.01
N LEU A 10 -13.92 -2.08 6.22
CA LEU A 10 -15.32 -1.81 5.90
C LEU A 10 -15.62 -1.88 4.41
N GLN A 11 -14.71 -1.39 3.55
CA GLN A 11 -14.93 -1.42 2.10
C GLN A 11 -14.75 -2.81 1.51
N THR A 12 -13.79 -3.58 1.99
CA THR A 12 -13.58 -4.97 1.56
C THR A 12 -14.72 -5.90 2.02
N ALA A 13 -15.36 -5.60 3.15
CA ALA A 13 -16.56 -6.33 3.60
C ALA A 13 -17.81 -6.02 2.75
N LYS A 14 -17.88 -4.84 2.13
CA LYS A 14 -18.99 -4.44 1.24
C LYS A 14 -18.82 -5.08 -0.14
N ARG A 15 -19.59 -6.14 -0.42
CA ARG A 15 -19.55 -6.92 -1.67
C ARG A 15 -19.94 -6.15 -2.94
N GLU A 16 -20.41 -4.91 -2.81
CA GLU A 16 -20.91 -4.09 -3.93
C GLU A 16 -19.78 -3.30 -4.63
N ASN A 17 -18.65 -3.10 -3.96
CA ASN A 17 -17.57 -2.29 -4.49
C ASN A 17 -16.50 -3.17 -5.14
N ASN A 18 -16.33 -3.02 -6.46
CA ASN A 18 -15.20 -3.62 -7.16
C ASN A 18 -13.88 -3.00 -6.64
N THR A 19 -12.84 -3.81 -6.52
CA THR A 19 -11.51 -3.46 -5.99
C THR A 19 -10.93 -2.20 -6.64
N GLU A 20 -11.14 -1.99 -7.95
CA GLU A 20 -10.68 -0.77 -8.62
C GLU A 20 -11.30 0.50 -8.04
N THR A 21 -12.60 0.49 -7.71
CA THR A 21 -13.28 1.64 -7.09
C THR A 21 -12.71 1.93 -5.71
N ILE A 22 -12.51 0.88 -4.90
CA ILE A 22 -11.90 1.00 -3.56
C ILE A 22 -10.50 1.59 -3.66
N LEU A 23 -9.70 1.13 -4.63
CA LEU A 23 -8.34 1.61 -4.82
C LEU A 23 -8.28 3.05 -5.34
N ARG A 24 -9.21 3.46 -6.21
CA ARG A 24 -9.36 4.85 -6.65
C ARG A 24 -9.68 5.78 -5.47
N GLU A 25 -10.59 5.35 -4.58
CA GLU A 25 -10.88 6.12 -3.38
C GLU A 25 -9.69 6.12 -2.41
N PHE A 26 -8.99 5.00 -2.27
CA PHE A 26 -7.79 4.88 -1.45
C PHE A 26 -6.69 5.87 -1.87
N VAL A 27 -6.33 5.92 -3.16
CA VAL A 27 -5.31 6.88 -3.64
C VAL A 27 -5.79 8.34 -3.56
N SER A 28 -7.11 8.59 -3.66
CA SER A 28 -7.66 9.95 -3.52
C SER A 28 -7.43 10.53 -2.12
N ARG A 29 -7.29 9.67 -1.12
CA ARG A 29 -7.04 10.04 0.28
C ARG A 29 -5.56 10.26 0.59
N PHE A 30 -4.66 10.07 -0.38
CA PHE A 30 -3.24 10.34 -0.18
C PHE A 30 -3.00 11.82 0.15
N THR A 31 -2.14 12.06 1.12
CA THR A 31 -1.74 13.39 1.56
C THR A 31 -0.23 13.48 1.67
N GLY A 32 0.31 14.71 1.63
CA GLY A 32 1.75 14.98 1.70
C GLY A 32 2.55 14.17 0.68
N SER A 33 3.65 13.57 1.13
CA SER A 33 4.60 12.84 0.30
C SER A 33 3.99 11.67 -0.50
N LEU A 34 2.94 11.02 0.01
CA LEU A 34 2.24 9.95 -0.72
C LEU A 34 1.50 10.51 -1.94
N ARG A 35 0.89 11.69 -1.81
CA ARG A 35 0.19 12.35 -2.91
C ARG A 35 1.16 12.82 -3.97
N ASP A 36 2.26 13.42 -3.54
CA ASP A 36 3.27 13.96 -4.45
C ASP A 36 3.96 12.84 -5.22
N TRP A 37 4.29 11.74 -4.54
CA TRP A 37 4.76 10.52 -5.19
C TRP A 37 3.78 9.98 -6.22
N TYR A 38 2.51 9.79 -5.83
CA TYR A 38 1.51 9.24 -6.75
C TYR A 38 1.32 10.12 -7.99
N ARG A 39 1.34 11.46 -7.83
CA ARG A 39 1.28 12.41 -8.95
C ARG A 39 2.52 12.39 -9.84
N ALA A 40 3.69 12.07 -9.29
CA ALA A 40 4.93 11.92 -10.05
C ALA A 40 4.99 10.61 -10.86
N LEU A 41 4.14 9.62 -10.53
CA LEU A 41 4.04 8.40 -11.33
C LEU A 41 3.49 8.70 -12.73
N ARG A 42 4.03 8.02 -13.75
CA ARG A 42 3.44 7.99 -15.08
C ARG A 42 2.03 7.38 -15.02
N GLU A 43 1.16 7.81 -15.93
CA GLU A 43 -0.24 7.36 -16.01
C GLU A 43 -0.39 5.84 -16.00
N TYR A 44 0.48 5.12 -16.72
CA TYR A 44 0.50 3.66 -16.70
C TYR A 44 0.70 3.07 -15.30
N ARG A 45 1.59 3.64 -14.47
CA ARG A 45 1.83 3.17 -13.11
C ARG A 45 0.70 3.55 -12.16
N GLN A 46 0.08 4.72 -12.34
CA GLN A 46 -1.12 5.08 -11.60
C GLN A 46 -2.26 4.10 -11.89
N LEU A 47 -2.48 3.76 -13.17
CA LEU A 47 -3.44 2.75 -13.61
C LEU A 47 -3.13 1.37 -13.04
N GLN A 48 -1.86 0.96 -13.04
CA GLN A 48 -1.44 -0.31 -12.47
C GLN A 48 -1.76 -0.40 -10.96
N LEU A 49 -1.62 0.71 -10.24
CA LEU A 49 -1.89 0.76 -8.80
C LEU A 49 -3.38 0.70 -8.49
N VAL A 50 -4.24 1.33 -9.31
CA VAL A 50 -5.71 1.26 -9.09
C VAL A 50 -6.35 0.02 -9.68
N ARG A 51 -5.69 -0.70 -10.61
CA ARG A 51 -6.18 -1.94 -11.21
C ARG A 51 -5.54 -3.20 -10.62
N CYS A 52 -4.79 -3.10 -9.54
CA CYS A 52 -4.23 -4.29 -8.90
C CYS A 52 -5.34 -5.12 -8.24
N GLY A 53 -5.12 -6.44 -8.14
CA GLY A 53 -6.17 -7.40 -7.78
C GLY A 53 -6.64 -7.33 -6.33
N SER A 54 -5.96 -6.57 -5.47
CA SER A 54 -6.38 -6.36 -4.08
C SER A 54 -5.76 -5.11 -3.46
N VAL A 55 -6.40 -4.60 -2.42
CA VAL A 55 -5.86 -3.54 -1.55
C VAL A 55 -4.50 -3.94 -0.97
N SER A 56 -4.34 -5.19 -0.54
CA SER A 56 -3.06 -5.70 -0.01
C SER A 56 -1.93 -5.59 -1.03
N GLN A 57 -2.23 -5.82 -2.31
CA GLN A 57 -1.25 -5.67 -3.38
C GLN A 57 -0.88 -4.20 -3.59
N ALA A 58 -1.85 -3.28 -3.61
CA ALA A 58 -1.57 -1.84 -3.66
C ALA A 58 -0.71 -1.36 -2.48
N MET A 59 -1.06 -1.79 -1.27
CA MET A 59 -0.27 -1.50 -0.07
C MET A 59 1.15 -2.04 -0.20
N GLY A 60 1.34 -3.24 -0.75
CA GLY A 60 2.67 -3.79 -1.02
C GLY A 60 3.51 -2.94 -1.98
N ILE A 61 2.88 -2.32 -2.98
CA ILE A 61 3.56 -1.39 -3.90
C ILE A 61 3.98 -0.12 -3.16
N VAL A 62 3.06 0.48 -2.38
CA VAL A 62 3.35 1.68 -1.58
C VAL A 62 4.47 1.40 -0.57
N PHE A 63 4.39 0.30 0.16
CA PHE A 63 5.41 -0.10 1.13
C PHE A 63 6.78 -0.28 0.47
N ARG A 64 6.83 -0.94 -0.69
CA ARG A 64 8.10 -1.15 -1.41
C ARG A 64 8.74 0.16 -1.84
N GLU A 65 7.95 1.13 -2.26
CA GLU A 65 8.48 2.43 -2.66
C GLU A 65 9.09 3.18 -1.48
N PHE A 66 8.34 3.30 -0.38
CA PHE A 66 8.73 4.17 0.73
C PHE A 66 9.68 3.52 1.73
N LEU A 67 9.59 2.20 1.93
CA LEU A 67 10.39 1.46 2.90
C LEU A 67 11.40 0.50 2.25
N GLY A 68 11.40 0.38 0.91
CA GLY A 68 12.17 -0.64 0.22
C GLY A 68 11.55 -2.04 0.36
N ASP A 69 12.28 -3.06 -0.09
CA ASP A 69 11.79 -4.44 0.01
C ASP A 69 11.72 -4.89 1.48
N ALA A 70 10.50 -5.09 1.99
CA ALA A 70 10.25 -5.53 3.36
C ALA A 70 11.01 -6.83 3.72
N SER A 71 11.36 -7.66 2.72
CA SER A 71 12.19 -8.86 2.94
C SER A 71 13.61 -8.52 3.44
N GLN A 72 14.15 -7.35 3.06
CA GLN A 72 15.43 -6.86 3.58
C GLN A 72 15.31 -6.41 5.04
N PHE A 73 14.19 -5.78 5.42
CA PHE A 73 13.94 -5.36 6.79
C PHE A 73 13.77 -6.56 7.73
N TYR A 74 13.04 -7.60 7.30
CA TYR A 74 12.93 -8.86 8.02
C TYR A 74 14.27 -9.61 8.12
N LYS A 75 15.06 -9.67 7.03
CA LYS A 75 16.41 -10.26 7.09
C LYS A 75 17.32 -9.55 8.08
N GLN A 76 17.37 -8.22 8.05
CA GLN A 76 18.20 -7.43 8.97
C GLN A 76 17.73 -7.55 10.42
N THR A 77 16.42 -7.57 10.67
CA THR A 77 15.87 -7.74 12.03
C THR A 77 16.18 -9.13 12.57
N ARG A 78 16.06 -10.17 11.73
CA ARG A 78 16.41 -11.55 12.11
C ARG A 78 17.90 -11.70 12.37
N GLN A 79 18.75 -11.10 11.53
CA GLN A 79 20.20 -11.10 11.69
C GLN A 79 20.61 -10.45 13.02
N LYS A 80 20.07 -9.26 13.33
CA LYS A 80 20.32 -8.58 14.61
C LYS A 80 19.86 -9.40 15.82
N PHE A 81 18.75 -10.14 15.69
CA PHE A 81 18.28 -11.05 16.73
C PHE A 81 19.24 -12.22 17.00
N PHE A 82 19.92 -12.71 15.97
CA PHE A 82 20.94 -13.77 16.11
C PHE A 82 22.28 -13.22 16.63
N GLU A 83 22.63 -11.97 16.34
CA GLU A 83 23.86 -11.31 16.83
C GLU A 83 23.76 -10.81 18.28
N MET A 84 22.54 -10.65 18.81
CA MET A 84 22.28 -10.26 20.22
C MET A 84 22.25 -11.45 21.19
N ARG A 85 22.61 -12.66 20.74
CA ARG A 85 22.64 -13.89 21.55
C ARG A 85 24.04 -14.45 21.62
#